data_AF-A0A7Y9KN57-F1
#
_entry.id   AF-A0A7Y9KN57-F1
#
_cell.length_a   1.000
_cell.length_b   1.000
_cell.length_c   1.000
_cell.angle_alpha   90.00
_cell.angle_beta   90.00
_cell.angle_gamma   90.00
#
_symmetry.space_group_name_H-M   'P 1'
#
loop_
_entity.id
_entity.type
_entity.pdbx_description
1 polymer ?
#
loop_
_entity_poly.entity_id
_entity_poly.type
_entity_poly.pdbx_seq_one_letter_code
_entity_poly.pdbx_strand_id
1 'polypeptide(L)'
;MRPSPGRASSPYGQRAAVTPEAYEAWAGPEGTHTVQLAKGKALVTQLMDDLGLDAIVYPSGNAYSTIGSNMRLSPNTGMPAVTVPMGWVAAIGNSPAGNVNLEWLGRDFAEGPLLGLAYAFEQATHARTAPAPYGPLQ
;
A
#
# COMPACT_ATOMS: atom_id res chain seq x y z
N MET A 1 40.71 7.04 -2.03
CA MET A 1 39.36 7.34 -1.49
C MET A 1 38.45 6.20 -1.91
N ARG A 2 38.04 5.34 -0.97
CA ARG A 2 37.21 4.15 -1.26
C ARG A 2 35.76 4.62 -1.48
N PRO A 3 35.08 4.26 -2.58
CA PRO A 3 33.72 4.73 -2.84
C PRO A 3 32.76 4.27 -1.74
N SER A 4 31.85 5.17 -1.34
CA SER A 4 30.83 4.91 -0.31
C SER A 4 29.96 3.71 -0.70
N PRO A 5 29.76 2.71 0.16
CA PRO A 5 28.89 1.58 -0.13
C PRO A 5 27.44 2.06 -0.34
N GLY A 6 26.84 1.75 -1.49
CA GLY A 6 25.39 1.85 -1.70
C GLY A 6 24.87 2.95 -2.63
N ARG A 7 25.71 3.83 -3.18
CA ARG A 7 25.25 4.76 -4.23
C ARG A 7 25.41 4.12 -5.61
N ALA A 8 24.30 3.73 -6.23
CA ALA A 8 24.31 3.29 -7.63
C ALA A 8 25.01 4.33 -8.51
N SER A 9 25.84 3.88 -9.45
CA SER A 9 26.56 4.75 -10.41
C SER A 9 25.60 5.56 -11.29
N SER A 10 24.39 5.04 -11.50
CA SER A 10 23.29 5.76 -12.15
C SER A 10 21.98 5.44 -11.43
N PRO A 11 21.60 6.22 -10.39
CA PRO A 11 20.39 5.95 -9.60
C PRO A 11 19.10 6.07 -10.43
N TYR A 12 19.17 6.72 -11.59
CA TYR A 12 18.04 6.91 -12.51
C TYR A 12 18.22 6.22 -13.87
N GLY A 13 19.29 5.46 -14.10
CA GLY A 13 19.71 5.04 -15.44
C GLY A 13 18.61 4.41 -16.30
N GLN A 14 17.86 3.45 -15.75
CA GLN A 14 16.73 2.84 -16.46
C GLN A 14 15.55 3.78 -16.66
N ARG A 15 15.28 4.68 -15.70
CA ARG A 15 14.19 5.67 -15.79
C ARG A 15 14.50 6.75 -16.83
N ALA A 16 15.76 7.17 -16.92
CA ALA A 16 16.23 8.15 -17.90
C ALA A 16 16.26 7.60 -19.34
N ALA A 17 16.18 6.28 -19.51
CA ALA A 17 16.12 5.62 -20.82
C ALA A 17 14.68 5.40 -21.33
N VAL A 18 13.64 5.77 -20.57
CA VAL A 18 12.25 5.68 -21.01
C VAL A 18 12.01 6.74 -22.09
N THR A 19 11.70 6.30 -23.31
CA THR A 19 11.36 7.23 -24.40
C THR A 19 9.93 7.76 -24.22
N PRO A 20 9.59 8.93 -24.80
CA PRO A 20 8.22 9.41 -24.82
C PRO A 20 7.24 8.38 -25.38
N GLU A 21 7.60 7.68 -26.45
CA GLU A 21 6.74 6.66 -27.08
C GLU A 21 6.50 5.47 -26.13
N ALA A 22 7.55 5.02 -25.42
CA ALA A 22 7.42 3.96 -24.43
C ALA A 22 6.56 4.41 -23.24
N TYR A 23 6.68 5.67 -22.82
CA TYR A 23 5.83 6.24 -21.77
C TYR A 23 4.36 6.32 -22.23
N GLU A 24 4.09 6.82 -23.44
CA GLU A 24 2.72 6.91 -23.98
C GLU A 24 2.09 5.52 -24.20
N ALA A 25 2.85 4.54 -24.68
CA ALA A 25 2.36 3.16 -24.80
C ALA A 25 2.01 2.51 -23.44
N TRP A 26 2.59 3.03 -22.35
CA TRP A 26 2.33 2.55 -20.99
C TRP A 26 1.25 3.38 -20.28
N ALA A 27 1.42 4.69 -20.15
CA ALA A 27 0.58 5.60 -19.38
C ALA A 27 -0.28 6.57 -20.21
N GLY A 28 -0.22 6.51 -21.54
CA GLY A 28 -1.11 7.28 -22.40
C GLY A 28 -2.58 6.86 -22.24
N PRO A 29 -3.53 7.55 -22.90
CA PRO A 29 -4.96 7.29 -22.75
C PRO A 29 -5.37 5.83 -23.05
N GLU A 30 -4.71 5.20 -24.02
CA GLU A 30 -4.89 3.78 -24.38
C GLU A 30 -3.73 2.90 -23.90
N GLY A 31 -2.84 3.47 -23.09
CA GLY A 31 -1.64 2.81 -22.59
C GLY A 31 -1.96 1.61 -21.72
N THR A 32 -1.07 0.61 -21.77
CA THR A 32 -1.28 -0.68 -21.07
C THR A 32 -1.55 -0.53 -19.57
N HIS A 33 -0.95 0.45 -18.89
CA HIS A 33 -1.22 0.71 -17.47
C HIS A 33 -2.57 1.38 -17.26
N THR A 34 -2.87 2.44 -18.02
CA THR A 34 -4.11 3.21 -17.93
C THR A 34 -5.34 2.32 -18.09
N VAL A 35 -5.33 1.43 -19.09
CA VAL A 35 -6.45 0.51 -19.33
C VAL A 35 -6.60 -0.53 -18.21
N GLN A 36 -5.49 -0.98 -17.59
CA GLN A 36 -5.57 -1.89 -16.45
C GLN A 36 -6.09 -1.20 -15.20
N LEU A 37 -5.74 0.07 -14.95
CA LEU A 37 -6.31 0.84 -13.84
C LEU A 37 -7.83 0.96 -13.98
N ALA A 38 -8.30 1.37 -15.16
CA ALA A 38 -9.73 1.52 -15.43
C ALA A 38 -10.48 0.19 -15.29
N LYS A 39 -9.91 -0.90 -15.83
CA LYS A 39 -10.50 -2.25 -15.71
C LYS A 39 -10.51 -2.73 -14.26
N GLY A 40 -9.42 -2.55 -13.53
CA GLY A 40 -9.30 -2.90 -12.12
C GLY A 40 -10.35 -2.18 -11.28
N LYS A 41 -10.48 -0.86 -11.45
CA LYS A 41 -11.51 -0.05 -10.79
C LYS A 41 -12.90 -0.60 -11.05
N ALA A 42 -13.26 -0.83 -12.32
CA ALA A 42 -14.58 -1.35 -12.67
C ALA A 42 -14.89 -2.70 -12.00
N LEU A 43 -13.92 -3.62 -11.99
CA LEU A 43 -14.08 -4.93 -11.36
C LEU A 43 -14.24 -4.85 -9.84
N VAL A 44 -13.45 -4.01 -9.18
CA VAL A 44 -13.53 -3.86 -7.71
C VAL A 44 -14.81 -3.15 -7.30
N THR A 45 -15.22 -2.10 -8.03
CA THR A 45 -16.51 -1.43 -7.79
C THR A 45 -17.67 -2.42 -7.93
N GLN A 46 -17.70 -3.20 -9.02
CA GLN A 46 -18.74 -4.21 -9.22
C GLN A 46 -18.77 -5.24 -8.09
N LEU A 47 -17.61 -5.74 -7.66
CA LEU A 47 -17.51 -6.66 -6.53
C LEU A 47 -18.11 -6.06 -5.25
N MET A 48 -17.79 -4.80 -4.95
CA MET A 48 -18.32 -4.13 -3.76
C MET A 48 -19.83 -3.90 -3.87
N ASP A 49 -20.35 -3.62 -5.06
CA ASP A 49 -21.79 -3.46 -5.32
C ASP A 49 -22.54 -4.78 -5.15
N ASP A 50 -22.06 -5.85 -5.78
CA ASP A 50 -22.66 -7.18 -5.75
C ASP A 50 -22.75 -7.74 -4.32
N LEU A 51 -21.75 -7.44 -3.50
CA LEU A 51 -21.65 -7.90 -2.12
C LEU A 51 -22.16 -6.88 -1.09
N GLY A 52 -22.60 -5.69 -1.51
CA GLY A 52 -23.05 -4.64 -0.61
C GLY A 52 -21.98 -4.19 0.40
N LEU A 53 -20.72 -4.07 -0.04
CA LEU A 53 -19.59 -3.70 0.81
C LEU A 53 -19.35 -2.19 0.83
N ASP A 54 -19.05 -1.67 2.03
CA ASP A 54 -18.57 -0.30 2.23
C ASP A 54 -17.05 -0.17 2.11
N ALA A 55 -16.31 -1.24 2.46
CA ALA A 55 -14.86 -1.31 2.39
C ALA A 55 -14.36 -2.74 2.19
N ILE A 56 -13.16 -2.89 1.62
CA ILE A 56 -12.40 -4.15 1.56
C ILE A 56 -11.18 -4.01 2.45
N VAL A 57 -10.94 -4.96 3.36
CA VAL A 57 -9.86 -4.89 4.35
C VAL A 57 -8.92 -6.09 4.22
N TYR A 58 -7.61 -5.85 4.17
CA TYR A 58 -6.60 -6.90 4.02
C TYR A 58 -5.26 -6.50 4.66
N PRO A 59 -4.38 -7.46 5.01
CA PRO A 59 -3.05 -7.14 5.55
C PRO A 59 -2.23 -6.29 4.58
N SER A 60 -1.70 -5.18 5.08
CA SER A 60 -0.86 -4.23 4.35
C SER A 60 0.44 -4.85 3.83
N GLY A 61 0.97 -5.88 4.52
CA GLY A 61 2.16 -6.60 4.14
C GLY A 61 1.91 -8.09 4.02
N ASN A 62 2.83 -8.80 3.36
CA ASN A 62 2.77 -10.25 3.25
C ASN A 62 3.36 -10.86 4.54
N ALA A 63 2.82 -12.00 4.95
CA ALA A 63 3.42 -12.77 6.04
C ALA A 63 4.89 -13.07 5.70
N TYR A 64 5.78 -12.74 6.63
CA TYR A 64 7.20 -13.08 6.61
C TYR A 64 8.05 -12.47 5.47
N SER A 65 7.52 -11.51 4.70
CA SER A 65 8.27 -10.85 3.64
C SER A 65 8.97 -9.59 4.14
N THR A 66 10.20 -9.34 3.67
CA THR A 66 10.89 -8.05 3.85
C THR A 66 10.35 -6.97 2.90
N ILE A 67 9.60 -7.36 1.87
CA ILE A 67 8.96 -6.46 0.90
C ILE A 67 7.44 -6.63 0.99
N GLY A 68 6.73 -5.57 1.36
CA GLY A 68 5.26 -5.54 1.32
C GLY A 68 4.78 -5.50 -0.13
N SER A 69 3.99 -6.48 -0.56
CA SER A 69 3.43 -6.51 -1.92
C SER A 69 1.91 -6.63 -1.95
N ASN A 70 1.23 -6.59 -0.80
CA ASN A 70 -0.22 -6.74 -0.70
C ASN A 70 -0.98 -5.44 -1.03
N MET A 71 -0.38 -4.26 -0.85
CA MET A 71 -0.98 -2.97 -1.21
C MET A 71 -1.00 -2.74 -2.73
N ARG A 72 -1.81 -3.52 -3.43
CA ARG A 72 -1.92 -3.47 -4.90
C ARG A 72 -3.25 -2.94 -5.37
N LEU A 73 -4.34 -3.14 -4.62
CA LEU A 73 -5.66 -2.70 -5.08
C LEU A 73 -5.74 -1.18 -5.19
N SER A 74 -5.35 -0.42 -4.16
CA SER A 74 -5.42 1.04 -4.17
C SER A 74 -4.64 1.70 -5.33
N PRO A 75 -3.33 1.44 -5.57
CA PRO A 75 -2.63 2.06 -6.68
C PRO A 75 -3.07 1.53 -8.05
N ASN A 76 -3.54 0.28 -8.14
CA ASN A 76 -3.98 -0.31 -9.42
C ASN A 76 -5.46 -0.08 -9.73
N THR A 77 -6.19 0.63 -8.87
CA THR A 77 -7.58 1.04 -9.13
C THR A 77 -7.75 2.55 -9.03
N GLY A 78 -6.88 3.26 -8.31
CA GLY A 78 -7.07 4.68 -8.00
C GLY A 78 -8.21 4.94 -7.03
N MET A 79 -8.64 3.93 -6.28
CA MET A 79 -9.64 4.04 -5.20
C MET A 79 -8.96 4.45 -3.88
N PRO A 80 -9.67 5.16 -2.97
CA PRO A 80 -9.08 5.62 -1.72
C PRO A 80 -8.74 4.46 -0.79
N ALA A 81 -7.63 4.56 -0.07
CA ALA A 81 -7.25 3.60 0.95
C ALA A 81 -6.56 4.24 2.16
N VAL A 82 -6.69 3.59 3.31
CA VAL A 82 -6.02 3.96 4.57
C VAL A 82 -5.46 2.72 5.24
N THR A 83 -4.27 2.82 5.84
CA THR A 83 -3.64 1.74 6.60
C THR A 83 -3.58 2.08 8.08
N VAL A 84 -3.98 1.14 8.95
CA VAL A 84 -3.97 1.31 10.41
C VAL A 84 -3.33 0.08 11.10
N PRO A 85 -2.64 0.26 12.24
CA PRO A 85 -2.03 -0.85 12.98
C PRO A 85 -3.07 -1.88 13.44
N MET A 86 -2.76 -3.17 13.31
CA MET A 86 -3.59 -4.29 13.79
C MET A 86 -2.90 -5.12 14.87
N GLY A 87 -1.66 -4.78 15.23
CA GLY A 87 -0.96 -5.39 16.35
C GLY A 87 0.53 -5.54 16.11
N TRP A 88 1.15 -6.36 16.96
CA TRP A 88 2.57 -6.68 16.93
C TRP A 88 2.76 -8.18 16.68
N VAL A 89 3.73 -8.53 15.85
CA VAL A 89 4.14 -9.93 15.63
C VAL A 89 5.57 -10.13 16.11
N ALA A 90 5.81 -11.27 16.76
CA ALA A 90 7.16 -11.70 17.12
C ALA A 90 7.98 -12.02 15.86
N ALA A 91 9.31 -12.04 16.00
CA ALA A 91 10.19 -12.44 14.91
C ALA A 91 9.95 -13.92 14.58
N ILE A 92 9.79 -14.22 13.29
CA ILE A 92 9.55 -15.57 12.79
C ILE A 92 10.45 -15.79 11.57
N GLY A 93 11.30 -16.82 11.63
CA GLY A 93 12.31 -17.07 10.60
C GLY A 93 13.24 -15.87 10.42
N ASN A 94 13.37 -15.37 9.19
CA ASN A 94 14.18 -14.21 8.85
C ASN A 94 13.41 -12.87 8.93
N SER A 95 12.16 -12.90 9.35
CA SER A 95 11.31 -11.70 9.42
C SER A 95 11.44 -11.04 10.79
N PRO A 96 11.77 -9.73 10.84
CA PRO A 96 11.93 -9.04 12.11
C PRO A 96 10.58 -8.93 12.83
N ALA A 97 10.63 -8.89 14.16
CA ALA A 97 9.47 -8.52 14.97
C ALA A 97 9.04 -7.09 14.63
N GLY A 98 7.74 -6.82 14.64
CA GLY A 98 7.26 -5.51 14.21
C GLY A 98 5.76 -5.34 14.32
N ASN A 99 5.32 -4.08 14.17
CA ASN A 99 3.91 -3.78 13.97
C ASN A 99 3.47 -4.29 12.59
N VAL A 100 2.26 -4.81 12.53
CA VAL A 100 1.56 -5.17 11.30
C VAL A 100 0.31 -4.32 11.16
N ASN A 101 -0.10 -4.05 9.92
CA ASN A 101 -1.20 -3.15 9.62
C ASN A 101 -2.24 -3.82 8.70
N LEU A 102 -3.47 -3.29 8.73
CA LEU A 102 -4.53 -3.56 7.76
C LEU A 102 -4.65 -2.37 6.82
N GLU A 103 -4.69 -2.63 5.52
CA GLU A 103 -5.15 -1.65 4.53
C GLU A 103 -6.66 -1.80 4.34
N TRP A 104 -7.34 -0.67 4.35
CA TRP A 104 -8.77 -0.52 4.11
C TRP A 104 -8.93 0.22 2.79
N LEU A 105 -9.56 -0.41 1.80
CA LEU A 105 -9.90 0.17 0.51
C LEU A 105 -11.37 0.59 0.53
N GLY A 106 -11.65 1.84 0.19
CA GLY A 106 -13.00 2.40 0.11
C GLY A 106 -13.45 2.66 -1.32
N ARG A 107 -14.72 3.03 -1.47
CA ARG A 107 -15.33 3.47 -2.73
C ARG A 107 -14.79 4.83 -3.15
N ASP A 108 -14.85 5.13 -4.46
CA ASP A 108 -14.48 6.45 -4.98
C ASP A 108 -15.24 7.56 -4.24
N PHE A 109 -14.49 8.57 -3.78
CA PHE A 109 -15.01 9.75 -3.05
C PHE A 109 -15.70 9.43 -1.70
N ALA A 110 -15.49 8.23 -1.15
CA ALA A 110 -16.04 7.80 0.13
C ALA A 110 -15.00 7.87 1.27
N GLU A 111 -14.06 8.82 1.23
CA GLU A 111 -13.02 8.97 2.25
C GLU A 111 -13.61 9.24 3.64
N GLY A 112 -14.72 9.98 3.73
CA GLY A 112 -15.40 10.26 5.01
C GLY A 112 -15.80 8.98 5.76
N PRO A 113 -16.67 8.14 5.18
CA PRO A 113 -17.02 6.83 5.76
C PRO A 113 -15.82 5.91 5.97
N LEU A 114 -14.89 5.84 5.00
CA LEU A 114 -13.68 5.02 5.10
C LEU A 114 -12.84 5.39 6.33
N LEU A 115 -12.57 6.69 6.53
CA LEU A 115 -11.83 7.19 7.69
C LEU A 115 -12.61 6.96 8.99
N GLY A 116 -13.94 7.07 8.96
CA GLY A 116 -14.80 6.72 10.10
C GLY A 116 -14.65 5.26 10.54
N LEU A 117 -14.66 4.32 9.59
CA LEU A 117 -14.45 2.90 9.86
C LEU A 117 -13.04 2.63 10.42
N ALA A 118 -12.01 3.17 9.77
CA ALA A 118 -10.62 3.01 10.22
C ALA A 118 -10.40 3.61 11.61
N TYR A 119 -10.98 4.78 11.90
CA TYR A 119 -10.93 5.40 13.21
C TYR A 119 -11.64 4.57 14.28
N ALA A 120 -12.83 4.05 13.99
CA ALA A 120 -13.54 3.19 14.92
C ALA A 120 -12.72 1.93 15.27
N PHE A 121 -12.04 1.33 14.29
CA PHE A 121 -11.13 0.20 14.51
C PHE A 121 -9.91 0.60 15.36
N GLU A 122 -9.27 1.72 15.05
CA GLU A 122 -8.13 2.23 15.83
C GLU A 122 -8.51 2.47 17.29
N GLN A 123 -9.65 3.12 17.54
CA GLN A 123 -10.12 3.42 18.89
C GLN A 123 -10.57 2.18 19.67
N ALA A 124 -11.08 1.15 18.98
CA ALA A 124 -11.45 -0.10 19.63
C ALA A 124 -10.23 -0.95 20.03
N THR A 125 -9.11 -0.81 19.32
CA THR A 125 -7.98 -1.74 19.44
C THR A 125 -6.72 -1.14 20.07
N HIS A 126 -6.45 0.14 19.83
CA HIS A 126 -5.18 0.80 20.19
C HIS A 126 -3.94 -0.06 19.85
N ALA A 127 -3.98 -0.78 18.72
CA ALA A 127 -3.08 -1.90 18.45
C ALA A 127 -1.62 -1.49 18.17
N ARG A 128 -1.33 -0.19 18.11
CA ARG A 128 0.01 0.33 17.87
C ARG A 128 0.92 0.08 19.07
N THR A 129 2.06 -0.57 18.84
CA THR A 129 3.13 -0.70 19.83
C THR A 129 4.29 0.24 19.49
N ALA A 130 4.75 1.04 20.45
CA ALA A 130 5.91 1.90 20.27
C ALA A 130 7.20 1.06 20.14
N PRO A 131 8.14 1.41 19.22
CA PRO A 131 9.39 0.68 19.09
C PRO A 131 10.28 0.89 20.32
N ALA A 132 10.73 -0.20 20.94
CA ALA A 132 11.54 -0.18 22.17
C ALA A 132 12.82 0.68 22.10
N PRO A 133 13.56 0.76 20.97
CA PRO A 133 14.80 1.56 20.91
C PRO A 133 14.59 3.08 20.98
N TYR A 134 13.36 3.59 20.87
CA TYR A 134 13.06 5.02 20.74
C TYR A 134 12.08 5.48 21.84
N GLY A 135 12.48 5.30 23.10
CA GLY A 135 11.73 5.76 24.27
C GLY A 135 11.71 7.29 24.43
N PRO A 136 10.99 7.81 25.44
CA PRO A 136 10.99 9.23 25.78
C PRO A 136 12.42 9.75 25.99
N LEU A 137 12.66 11.01 25.61
CA LEU A 137 13.93 11.69 25.89
C LEU A 137 14.12 11.81 27.41
N GLN A 138 15.33 11.52 27.89
CA GLN A 138 15.74 11.70 29.28
C GLN A 138 16.48 13.02 29.48
#